data_AF-A0A7G4RK92-F1
#
_entry.id   AF-A0A7G4RK92-F1
#
_cell.length_a   1.000
_cell.length_b   1.000
_cell.length_c   1.000
_cell.angle_alpha   90.00
_cell.angle_beta   90.00
_cell.angle_gamma   90.00
#
_symmetry.space_group_name_H-M   'P 1'
#
loop_
_entity.id
_entity.type
_entity.pdbx_description
1 polymer ?
#
loop_
_entity_poly.entity_id
_entity_poly.type
_entity_poly.pdbx_seq_one_letter_code
_entity_poly.pdbx_strand_id
1 'polypeptide(L)'
;MDNKFELNSKPSSRKLFLRTDNSPCILPKTVEKYNATPAMHLNLLPSNITGYVDSGYLSTFEYKKGLGLDSTLEYSTNYKYIHFLFLDSEIAEVIQLTGGTSGLTHDGEQTHLIATEGTVWELPFYQSEIPQIFYTDGVEVELGSLKVRSAFEVLLGGNWADFAEIISIESILAHTLFKQARGKSEEEFYTLLLQLAHPYVIGKTEVQPEAYQLRYDTASEKAILINWWNRLSSSNKNQLIIFYSNLHNKSQSYPQPNDFKFLKELHQLYTTKNKLEQNHPEMRSYFHLVESAIDKFDALCRIYKMYENPKQSFIRIGLMDILSGNFPQQITPNTFHDLCNTLESYIDYLTLETQFCLLVSEIHSLKLTVEEQEKLFPTLGKFVSIIELNCKKDMDNLHARLDHYRHNMADIKINLPKIRDGLKAYKYQKHYAQASKVCNFCNELQIIELPTGTLAEWLKKFYMTQASTVFQSCDEFEEVITYGKLMDSLLNHAKRLHDSIIKFNKAGELDPPFKKYFLIELQNNIVFSIACFKKINERDPYRAAQDMDYKIQKLSSWTTILARGNYKTIYPESARMFYEPFFNPQKRDRNQNVSQYELGGYSKKGRT
;
A
#
# COMPACT_ATOMS: atom_id res chain seq x y z
N MET A 1 -33.79 -31.94 0.90
CA MET A 1 -34.48 -32.08 -0.39
C MET A 1 -33.54 -31.53 -1.46
N ASP A 2 -33.31 -32.35 -2.47
CA ASP A 2 -32.54 -32.18 -3.71
C ASP A 2 -32.03 -30.76 -4.04
N ASN A 3 -30.77 -30.48 -3.71
CA ASN A 3 -29.96 -29.52 -4.47
C ASN A 3 -29.28 -30.29 -5.61
N LYS A 4 -30.08 -30.77 -6.57
CA LYS A 4 -29.57 -30.95 -7.92
C LYS A 4 -29.21 -29.55 -8.40
N PHE A 5 -28.00 -29.40 -8.95
CA PHE A 5 -27.74 -28.32 -9.89
C PHE A 5 -28.94 -28.30 -10.84
N GLU A 6 -29.76 -27.25 -10.80
CA GLU A 6 -30.59 -26.93 -11.94
C GLU A 6 -29.61 -26.63 -13.07
N LEU A 7 -29.25 -27.68 -13.81
CA LEU A 7 -28.95 -27.62 -15.22
C LEU A 7 -30.18 -26.99 -15.88
N ASN A 8 -30.31 -25.68 -15.75
CA ASN A 8 -30.87 -24.89 -16.84
C ASN A 8 -29.86 -25.09 -17.96
N SER A 9 -30.18 -26.05 -18.82
CA SER A 9 -29.54 -26.32 -20.10
C SER A 9 -29.58 -25.06 -20.95
N LYS A 10 -28.69 -24.11 -20.65
CA LYS A 10 -28.12 -23.29 -21.69
C LYS A 10 -27.36 -24.27 -22.57
N PRO A 11 -27.59 -24.29 -23.89
CA PRO A 11 -26.72 -25.05 -24.78
C PRO A 11 -25.29 -24.62 -24.48
N SER A 12 -24.37 -25.59 -24.38
CA SER A 12 -22.94 -25.29 -24.25
C SER A 12 -22.62 -24.26 -25.33
N SER A 13 -22.01 -23.13 -24.97
CA SER A 13 -21.59 -22.17 -26.00
C SER A 13 -20.32 -22.70 -26.61
N ARG A 14 -20.45 -23.74 -27.44
CA ARG A 14 -19.38 -24.29 -28.24
C ARG A 14 -18.75 -23.14 -29.02
N LYS A 15 -17.50 -22.83 -28.71
CA LYS A 15 -16.74 -21.78 -29.40
C LYS A 15 -16.14 -22.37 -30.66
N LEU A 16 -16.15 -21.59 -31.73
CA LEU A 16 -15.49 -21.93 -32.97
C LEU A 16 -14.24 -21.07 -33.14
N PHE A 17 -13.11 -21.74 -33.26
CA PHE A 17 -11.82 -21.17 -33.58
C PHE A 17 -11.38 -21.61 -34.98
N LEU A 18 -10.77 -20.72 -35.73
CA LEU A 18 -10.35 -20.95 -37.10
C LEU A 18 -8.85 -20.78 -37.23
N ARG A 19 -8.22 -21.62 -38.03
CA ARG A 19 -6.85 -21.43 -38.47
C ARG A 19 -6.66 -21.98 -39.87
N THR A 20 -5.57 -21.60 -40.49
CA THR A 20 -5.21 -22.09 -41.83
C THR A 20 -3.80 -22.66 -41.82
N ASP A 21 -3.61 -23.77 -42.53
CA ASP A 21 -2.30 -24.35 -42.80
C ASP A 21 -2.31 -25.20 -44.09
N ASN A 22 -1.20 -25.86 -44.42
CA ASN A 22 -1.07 -26.67 -45.64
C ASN A 22 -1.45 -28.14 -45.47
N SER A 23 -1.70 -28.58 -44.24
CA SER A 23 -2.07 -29.95 -43.90
C SER A 23 -3.59 -30.13 -43.99
N PRO A 24 -4.10 -31.27 -44.49
CA PRO A 24 -5.53 -31.56 -44.45
C PRO A 24 -6.05 -31.79 -43.02
N CYS A 25 -5.17 -32.02 -42.07
CA CYS A 25 -5.50 -32.21 -40.66
C CYS A 25 -4.48 -31.53 -39.74
N ILE A 26 -4.94 -31.13 -38.56
CA ILE A 26 -4.05 -30.64 -37.50
C ILE A 26 -3.31 -31.84 -36.92
N LEU A 27 -1.98 -31.78 -36.97
CA LEU A 27 -1.12 -32.85 -36.47
C LEU A 27 -1.05 -32.83 -34.93
N PRO A 28 -1.08 -34.00 -34.27
CA PRO A 28 -0.88 -34.09 -32.83
C PRO A 28 0.53 -33.60 -32.47
N LYS A 29 0.59 -32.70 -31.48
CA LYS A 29 1.85 -32.33 -30.81
C LYS A 29 1.66 -32.55 -29.32
N THR A 30 2.53 -33.35 -28.72
CA THR A 30 2.58 -33.49 -27.27
C THR A 30 3.33 -32.28 -26.70
N VAL A 31 2.63 -31.49 -25.90
CA VAL A 31 3.20 -30.32 -25.22
C VAL A 31 3.10 -30.58 -23.72
N GLU A 32 4.22 -30.50 -23.02
CA GLU A 32 4.26 -30.65 -21.55
C GLU A 32 4.33 -29.29 -20.84
N LYS A 33 4.75 -28.24 -21.56
CA LYS A 33 4.88 -26.86 -21.09
C LYS A 33 4.92 -25.88 -22.26
N TYR A 34 4.64 -24.61 -22.00
CA TYR A 34 4.92 -23.55 -22.96
C TYR A 34 6.44 -23.31 -23.06
N ASN A 35 6.93 -23.13 -24.28
CA ASN A 35 8.34 -22.84 -24.56
C ASN A 35 8.60 -21.35 -24.82
N ALA A 36 7.54 -20.56 -24.94
CA ALA A 36 7.60 -19.12 -25.19
C ALA A 36 6.46 -18.39 -24.47
N THR A 37 6.67 -17.10 -24.20
CA THR A 37 5.60 -16.23 -23.70
C THR A 37 4.58 -15.95 -24.81
N PRO A 38 3.34 -15.56 -24.48
CA PRO A 38 2.38 -15.14 -25.49
C PRO A 38 2.92 -14.03 -26.40
N ALA A 39 3.73 -13.09 -25.88
CA ALA A 39 4.30 -12.00 -26.67
C ALA A 39 5.29 -12.48 -27.73
N MET A 40 6.12 -13.47 -27.37
CA MET A 40 7.05 -14.09 -28.30
C MET A 40 6.30 -14.86 -29.39
N HIS A 41 5.21 -15.56 -29.03
CA HIS A 41 4.36 -16.20 -30.03
C HIS A 41 3.60 -15.19 -30.90
N LEU A 42 3.15 -14.07 -30.35
CA LEU A 42 2.50 -13.02 -31.14
C LEU A 42 3.51 -12.18 -31.96
N ASN A 43 4.80 -12.54 -31.94
CA ASN A 43 5.91 -11.85 -32.59
C ASN A 43 5.98 -10.36 -32.24
N LEU A 44 5.69 -9.99 -31.00
CA LEU A 44 5.71 -8.59 -30.56
C LEU A 44 7.14 -8.02 -30.51
N LEU A 45 8.17 -8.87 -30.45
CA LEU A 45 9.56 -8.49 -30.62
C LEU A 45 10.24 -9.39 -31.67
N PRO A 46 11.01 -8.83 -32.61
CA PRO A 46 11.60 -9.58 -33.73
C PRO A 46 12.80 -10.47 -33.35
N SER A 47 13.15 -10.56 -32.06
CA SER A 47 14.41 -11.19 -31.61
C SER A 47 14.38 -12.72 -31.59
N ASN A 48 13.21 -13.39 -31.70
CA ASN A 48 13.16 -14.85 -31.55
C ASN A 48 12.09 -15.55 -32.42
N ILE A 49 12.45 -15.87 -33.67
CA ILE A 49 11.60 -16.60 -34.63
C ILE A 49 11.26 -18.03 -34.13
N THR A 50 12.15 -18.69 -33.39
CA THR A 50 11.88 -20.07 -32.91
C THR A 50 10.81 -20.08 -31.81
N GLY A 51 10.68 -18.98 -31.07
CA GLY A 51 9.60 -18.77 -30.09
C GLY A 51 8.20 -18.79 -30.68
N TYR A 52 8.04 -18.50 -31.99
CA TYR A 52 6.76 -18.60 -32.69
C TYR A 52 6.37 -20.05 -33.01
N VAL A 53 7.29 -20.76 -33.67
CA VAL A 53 7.04 -22.05 -34.34
C VAL A 53 6.76 -23.19 -33.36
N ASP A 54 7.41 -23.18 -32.19
CA ASP A 54 7.29 -24.24 -31.19
C ASP A 54 6.96 -23.70 -29.79
N SER A 55 6.09 -22.70 -29.75
CA SER A 55 5.70 -21.98 -28.53
C SER A 55 4.93 -22.82 -27.50
N GLY A 56 4.25 -23.88 -27.94
CA GLY A 56 3.24 -24.62 -27.17
C GLY A 56 1.82 -24.06 -27.31
N TYR A 57 1.62 -22.92 -27.99
CA TYR A 57 0.30 -22.40 -28.35
C TYR A 57 -0.10 -22.78 -29.77
N LEU A 58 -1.40 -22.82 -30.00
CA LEU A 58 -2.01 -22.83 -31.31
C LEU A 58 -2.64 -21.47 -31.63
N SER A 59 -2.08 -20.78 -32.62
CA SER A 59 -2.64 -19.54 -33.17
C SER A 59 -3.94 -19.81 -33.93
N THR A 60 -5.00 -19.12 -33.54
CA THR A 60 -6.34 -19.22 -34.13
C THR A 60 -7.05 -17.86 -34.18
N PHE A 61 -8.20 -17.81 -34.83
CA PHE A 61 -9.11 -16.67 -34.84
C PHE A 61 -10.49 -17.12 -34.36
N GLU A 62 -11.08 -16.43 -33.39
CA GLU A 62 -12.45 -16.74 -32.96
C GLU A 62 -13.46 -16.34 -34.05
N TYR A 63 -14.40 -17.22 -34.37
CA TYR A 63 -15.38 -17.02 -35.43
C TYR A 63 -16.12 -15.68 -35.35
N LYS A 64 -16.58 -15.29 -34.15
CA LYS A 64 -17.32 -14.03 -33.86
C LYS A 64 -18.28 -13.65 -35.01
N LYS A 65 -19.26 -14.50 -35.33
CA LYS A 65 -20.25 -14.33 -36.42
C LYS A 65 -19.67 -14.14 -37.84
N GLY A 66 -18.50 -14.74 -38.11
CA GLY A 66 -17.84 -14.74 -39.41
C GLY A 66 -16.62 -13.82 -39.51
N LEU A 67 -16.34 -12.98 -38.51
CA LEU A 67 -15.15 -12.10 -38.51
C LEU A 67 -13.84 -12.88 -38.46
N GLY A 68 -13.77 -13.94 -37.65
CA GLY A 68 -12.58 -14.80 -37.59
C GLY A 68 -12.33 -15.55 -38.88
N LEU A 69 -13.40 -15.92 -39.60
CA LEU A 69 -13.28 -16.54 -40.92
C LEU A 69 -12.77 -15.54 -41.96
N ASP A 70 -13.26 -14.30 -41.95
CA ASP A 70 -12.75 -13.22 -42.80
C ASP A 70 -11.23 -13.07 -42.63
N SER A 71 -10.81 -12.95 -41.37
CA SER A 71 -9.40 -12.82 -40.97
C SER A 71 -8.58 -14.03 -41.42
N THR A 72 -9.08 -15.24 -41.17
CA THR A 72 -8.38 -16.48 -41.57
C THR A 72 -8.24 -16.59 -43.09
N LEU A 73 -9.25 -16.15 -43.84
CA LEU A 73 -9.22 -16.17 -45.30
C LEU A 73 -8.18 -15.20 -45.89
N GLU A 74 -7.98 -14.03 -45.27
CA GLU A 74 -6.90 -13.09 -45.65
C GLU A 74 -5.52 -13.78 -45.59
N TYR A 75 -5.27 -14.59 -44.56
CA TYR A 75 -4.03 -15.36 -44.42
C TYR A 75 -3.98 -16.60 -45.33
N SER A 76 -5.13 -17.16 -45.70
CA SER A 76 -5.24 -18.43 -46.44
C SER A 76 -4.72 -18.39 -47.87
N THR A 77 -4.39 -17.21 -48.42
CA THR A 77 -3.77 -17.07 -49.75
C THR A 77 -2.49 -17.90 -49.93
N ASN A 78 -1.80 -18.21 -48.82
CA ASN A 78 -0.58 -19.02 -48.80
C ASN A 78 -0.79 -20.44 -48.24
N TYR A 79 -2.03 -20.85 -47.95
CA TYR A 79 -2.34 -22.07 -47.22
C TYR A 79 -3.51 -22.84 -47.85
N LYS A 80 -3.37 -24.16 -47.94
CA LYS A 80 -4.33 -25.01 -48.67
C LYS A 80 -5.65 -25.26 -47.91
N TYR A 81 -5.61 -25.34 -46.58
CA TYR A 81 -6.76 -25.77 -45.77
C TYR A 81 -7.13 -24.74 -44.71
N ILE A 82 -8.42 -24.75 -44.35
CA ILE A 82 -8.95 -24.04 -43.19
C ILE A 82 -9.52 -25.08 -42.22
N HIS A 83 -9.10 -24.97 -40.98
CA HIS A 83 -9.53 -25.82 -39.87
C HIS A 83 -10.52 -25.05 -39.00
N PHE A 84 -11.65 -25.69 -38.73
CA PHE A 84 -12.74 -25.21 -37.90
C PHE A 84 -12.70 -26.04 -36.62
N LEU A 85 -12.19 -25.45 -35.53
CA LEU A 85 -11.97 -26.10 -34.25
C LEU A 85 -13.12 -25.71 -33.31
N PHE A 86 -13.92 -26.70 -32.94
CA PHE A 86 -15.01 -26.54 -32.02
C PHE A 86 -14.60 -27.00 -30.63
N LEU A 87 -14.65 -26.10 -29.66
CA LEU A 87 -14.26 -26.34 -28.27
C LEU A 87 -15.31 -25.75 -27.34
N ASP A 88 -15.76 -26.53 -26.36
CA ASP A 88 -16.65 -26.04 -25.32
C ASP A 88 -15.90 -25.10 -24.38
N SER A 89 -16.33 -23.84 -24.29
CA SER A 89 -15.63 -22.87 -23.44
C SER A 89 -15.80 -23.11 -21.93
N GLU A 90 -16.80 -23.91 -21.54
CA GLU A 90 -17.07 -24.19 -20.12
C GLU A 90 -16.03 -25.11 -19.46
N ILE A 91 -15.33 -25.90 -20.26
CA ILE A 91 -14.25 -26.78 -19.79
C ILE A 91 -12.87 -26.10 -19.87
N ALA A 92 -12.79 -24.84 -20.31
CA ALA A 92 -11.53 -24.16 -20.55
C ALA A 92 -11.22 -23.08 -19.50
N GLU A 93 -9.94 -22.92 -19.15
CA GLU A 93 -9.45 -21.72 -18.50
C GLU A 93 -9.47 -20.56 -19.50
N VAL A 94 -10.03 -19.41 -19.10
CA VAL A 94 -10.11 -18.21 -19.94
C VAL A 94 -9.13 -17.17 -19.42
N ILE A 95 -8.17 -16.81 -20.25
CA ILE A 95 -7.09 -15.87 -19.93
C ILE A 95 -7.20 -14.66 -20.86
N GLN A 96 -7.29 -13.48 -20.27
CA GLN A 96 -7.29 -12.21 -21.01
C GLN A 96 -5.88 -11.62 -20.94
N LEU A 97 -5.20 -11.57 -22.09
CA LEU A 97 -3.84 -11.05 -22.16
C LEU A 97 -3.84 -9.52 -22.16
N THR A 98 -2.86 -8.92 -21.49
CA THR A 98 -2.65 -7.48 -21.41
C THR A 98 -1.19 -7.13 -21.72
N GLY A 99 -0.92 -5.84 -21.92
CA GLY A 99 0.40 -5.31 -22.28
C GLY A 99 0.56 -5.26 -23.79
N GLY A 100 1.78 -5.45 -24.27
CA GLY A 100 2.10 -5.43 -25.69
C GLY A 100 3.25 -4.48 -26.00
N THR A 101 3.28 -3.84 -27.16
CA THR A 101 4.35 -2.89 -27.51
C THR A 101 3.82 -1.47 -27.75
N SER A 102 4.60 -0.47 -27.34
CA SER A 102 4.32 0.95 -27.53
C SER A 102 5.57 1.74 -27.97
N GLY A 103 5.35 2.89 -28.60
CA GLY A 103 6.35 3.93 -28.78
C GLY A 103 7.22 3.82 -30.05
N LEU A 104 7.53 4.99 -30.61
CA LEU A 104 8.55 5.21 -31.63
C LEU A 104 9.59 6.17 -31.04
N THR A 105 10.70 5.67 -30.49
CA THR A 105 11.85 6.55 -30.25
C THR A 105 12.63 6.69 -31.55
N HIS A 106 12.51 7.84 -32.21
CA HIS A 106 13.32 8.18 -33.38
C HIS A 106 14.74 8.56 -32.93
N ASP A 107 15.59 7.56 -32.78
CA ASP A 107 17.05 7.73 -32.77
C ASP A 107 17.58 7.39 -34.19
N GLY A 108 17.27 8.24 -35.16
CA GLY A 108 17.67 8.05 -36.57
C GLY A 108 16.73 7.12 -37.37
N GLU A 109 17.30 6.17 -38.13
CA GLU A 109 16.60 5.30 -39.11
C GLU A 109 15.89 4.08 -38.50
N GLN A 110 16.03 3.80 -37.20
CA GLN A 110 15.46 2.60 -36.57
C GLN A 110 14.30 2.93 -35.62
N THR A 111 13.22 2.17 -35.77
CA THR A 111 12.10 2.14 -34.83
C THR A 111 12.39 1.15 -33.71
N HIS A 112 12.51 1.61 -32.47
CA HIS A 112 12.61 0.74 -31.30
C HIS A 112 11.23 0.51 -30.67
N LEU A 113 10.78 -0.74 -30.64
CA LEU A 113 9.58 -1.16 -29.93
C LEU A 113 9.87 -1.23 -28.43
N ILE A 114 9.07 -0.53 -27.62
CA ILE A 114 9.15 -0.62 -26.15
C ILE A 114 8.08 -1.60 -25.67
N ALA A 115 8.44 -2.52 -24.79
CA ALA A 115 7.48 -3.42 -24.15
C ALA A 115 6.61 -2.64 -23.15
N THR A 116 5.31 -2.62 -23.37
CA THR A 116 4.31 -2.19 -22.38
C THR A 116 4.11 -3.32 -21.37
N GLU A 117 4.20 -3.01 -20.08
CA GLU A 117 3.98 -3.97 -18.98
C GLU A 117 2.62 -4.69 -19.12
N GLY A 118 2.62 -6.01 -18.90
CA GLY A 118 1.40 -6.81 -18.95
C GLY A 118 1.65 -8.32 -19.05
N THR A 119 0.57 -9.09 -18.96
CA THR A 119 0.62 -10.56 -18.83
C THR A 119 1.12 -11.28 -20.08
N VAL A 120 1.10 -10.62 -21.24
CA VAL A 120 1.61 -11.16 -22.50
C VAL A 120 3.12 -11.49 -22.43
N TRP A 121 3.85 -10.86 -21.51
CA TRP A 121 5.30 -11.07 -21.30
C TRP A 121 5.64 -12.17 -20.30
N GLU A 122 4.65 -12.75 -19.65
CA GLU A 122 4.84 -13.81 -18.66
C GLU A 122 4.69 -15.20 -19.31
N LEU A 123 5.42 -16.19 -18.81
CA LEU A 123 5.24 -17.58 -19.23
C LEU A 123 4.10 -18.18 -18.38
N PRO A 124 2.91 -18.46 -18.97
CA PRO A 124 1.79 -19.00 -18.20
C PRO A 124 2.05 -20.44 -17.77
N PHE A 125 1.29 -20.89 -16.77
CA PHE A 125 1.29 -22.29 -16.36
C PHE A 125 0.54 -23.13 -17.40
N TYR A 126 1.14 -24.23 -17.85
CA TYR A 126 0.53 -25.16 -18.79
C TYR A 126 -0.44 -26.12 -18.09
N GLN A 127 -1.71 -26.09 -18.48
CA GLN A 127 -2.73 -27.00 -17.95
C GLN A 127 -2.77 -28.30 -18.76
N SER A 128 -2.28 -29.40 -18.18
CA SER A 128 -2.34 -30.72 -18.80
C SER A 128 -3.74 -31.36 -18.76
N GLU A 129 -4.65 -30.80 -17.96
CA GLU A 129 -5.95 -31.42 -17.66
C GLU A 129 -7.15 -30.63 -18.21
N ILE A 130 -6.97 -29.35 -18.52
CA ILE A 130 -8.01 -28.50 -19.11
C ILE A 130 -7.46 -27.67 -20.29
N PRO A 131 -8.29 -27.36 -21.28
CA PRO A 131 -7.95 -26.39 -22.32
C PRO A 131 -7.69 -25.00 -21.72
N GLN A 132 -6.84 -24.21 -22.38
CA GLN A 132 -6.62 -22.80 -22.04
C GLN A 132 -6.89 -21.94 -23.28
N ILE A 133 -7.66 -20.87 -23.13
CA ILE A 133 -8.00 -19.93 -24.20
C ILE A 133 -7.44 -18.57 -23.82
N PHE A 134 -6.44 -18.09 -24.56
CA PHE A 134 -5.81 -16.80 -24.37
C PHE A 134 -6.34 -15.80 -25.39
N TYR A 135 -7.17 -14.87 -24.91
CA TYR A 135 -7.67 -13.77 -25.71
C TYR A 135 -6.64 -12.66 -25.78
N THR A 136 -6.42 -12.12 -26.98
CA THR A 136 -5.54 -10.96 -27.22
C THR A 136 -6.32 -9.66 -27.39
N ASP A 137 -7.64 -9.69 -27.12
CA ASP A 137 -8.50 -8.52 -27.10
C ASP A 137 -7.93 -7.48 -26.09
N GLY A 138 -7.29 -6.41 -26.60
CA GLY A 138 -6.68 -5.36 -25.78
C GLY A 138 -5.15 -5.42 -25.63
N VAL A 139 -4.47 -6.36 -26.29
CA VAL A 139 -3.00 -6.32 -26.41
C VAL A 139 -2.59 -5.21 -27.37
N GLU A 140 -1.74 -4.30 -26.89
CA GLU A 140 -1.20 -3.19 -27.67
C GLU A 140 -0.14 -3.70 -28.66
N VAL A 141 -0.20 -3.22 -29.89
CA VAL A 141 0.83 -3.54 -30.88
C VAL A 141 1.19 -2.27 -31.61
N GLU A 142 2.39 -1.76 -31.36
CA GLU A 142 2.97 -0.67 -32.13
C GLU A 142 3.40 -1.19 -33.51
N LEU A 143 2.76 -0.67 -34.56
CA LEU A 143 2.94 -1.12 -35.95
C LEU A 143 3.56 -0.03 -36.85
N GLY A 144 3.93 1.13 -36.28
CA GLY A 144 4.43 2.27 -37.03
C GLY A 144 3.37 2.99 -37.87
N SER A 145 3.81 3.94 -38.71
CA SER A 145 2.96 4.94 -39.38
C SER A 145 1.93 4.42 -40.39
N LEU A 146 1.87 3.11 -40.67
CA LEU A 146 1.07 2.57 -41.78
C LEU A 146 0.35 1.25 -41.56
N LYS A 147 0.17 0.74 -40.33
CA LYS A 147 -0.48 -0.58 -40.16
C LYS A 147 -1.46 -0.67 -39.00
N VAL A 148 -2.56 -1.37 -39.26
CA VAL A 148 -3.56 -1.83 -38.30
C VAL A 148 -3.46 -3.36 -38.28
N ARG A 149 -3.30 -3.99 -37.11
CA ARG A 149 -3.52 -5.45 -36.98
C ARG A 149 -5.03 -5.64 -36.91
N SER A 150 -5.61 -6.22 -37.95
CA SER A 150 -7.05 -6.24 -38.18
C SER A 150 -7.81 -7.34 -37.43
N ALA A 151 -7.15 -8.26 -36.71
CA ALA A 151 -7.86 -9.39 -36.11
C ALA A 151 -7.31 -9.85 -34.76
N PHE A 152 -8.24 -10.09 -33.85
CA PHE A 152 -8.05 -10.63 -32.51
C PHE A 152 -7.66 -12.11 -32.61
N GLU A 153 -6.37 -12.36 -32.77
CA GLU A 153 -5.79 -13.69 -32.66
C GLU A 153 -6.10 -14.27 -31.28
N VAL A 154 -6.52 -15.52 -31.21
CA VAL A 154 -6.74 -16.24 -29.97
C VAL A 154 -5.75 -17.39 -29.92
N LEU A 155 -5.03 -17.51 -28.82
CA LEU A 155 -4.10 -18.62 -28.63
C LEU A 155 -4.83 -19.74 -27.88
N LEU A 156 -4.83 -20.94 -28.43
CA LEU A 156 -5.27 -22.13 -27.73
C LEU A 156 -4.06 -22.82 -27.10
N GLY A 157 -4.17 -23.18 -25.83
CA GLY A 157 -3.15 -23.88 -25.07
C GLY A 157 -3.74 -24.91 -24.13
N GLY A 158 -2.92 -25.44 -23.22
CA GLY A 158 -3.28 -26.60 -22.41
C GLY A 158 -3.65 -27.81 -23.27
N ASN A 159 -4.52 -28.69 -22.77
CA ASN A 159 -4.93 -29.90 -23.47
C ASN A 159 -6.13 -29.71 -24.41
N TRP A 160 -6.26 -28.56 -25.09
CA TRP A 160 -7.39 -28.28 -25.99
C TRP A 160 -7.64 -29.38 -27.04
N ALA A 161 -6.58 -30.02 -27.54
CA ALA A 161 -6.66 -31.06 -28.57
C ALA A 161 -7.41 -32.32 -28.12
N ASP A 162 -7.49 -32.55 -26.81
CA ASP A 162 -8.15 -33.69 -26.20
C ASP A 162 -9.68 -33.56 -26.16
N PHE A 163 -10.20 -32.35 -26.40
CA PHE A 163 -11.62 -32.00 -26.34
C PHE A 163 -12.14 -31.34 -27.62
N ALA A 164 -11.26 -30.86 -28.49
CA ALA A 164 -11.67 -30.20 -29.71
C ALA A 164 -12.17 -31.18 -30.78
N GLU A 165 -13.29 -30.83 -31.40
CA GLU A 165 -13.76 -31.45 -32.63
C GLU A 165 -13.42 -30.56 -33.81
N ILE A 166 -12.89 -31.14 -34.88
CA ILE A 166 -12.29 -30.36 -35.96
C ILE A 166 -12.88 -30.77 -37.29
N ILE A 167 -13.27 -29.78 -38.09
CA ILE A 167 -13.62 -29.96 -39.50
C ILE A 167 -12.56 -29.23 -40.34
N SER A 168 -11.99 -29.89 -41.33
CA SER A 168 -11.05 -29.28 -42.28
C SER A 168 -11.65 -29.27 -43.67
N ILE A 169 -11.56 -28.14 -44.35
CA ILE A 169 -11.93 -28.02 -45.76
C ILE A 169 -10.87 -27.23 -46.54
N GLU A 170 -10.85 -27.39 -47.86
CA GLU A 170 -9.95 -26.60 -48.71
C GLU A 170 -10.33 -25.11 -48.69
N SER A 171 -9.32 -24.23 -48.73
CA SER A 171 -9.51 -22.77 -48.69
C SER A 171 -10.47 -22.27 -49.78
N ILE A 172 -10.38 -22.84 -50.99
CA ILE A 172 -11.28 -22.51 -52.11
C ILE A 172 -12.75 -22.72 -51.72
N LEU A 173 -13.05 -23.84 -51.06
CA LEU A 173 -14.41 -24.14 -50.60
C LEU A 173 -14.83 -23.19 -49.46
N ALA A 174 -13.93 -22.89 -48.53
CA ALA A 174 -14.20 -21.95 -47.45
C ALA A 174 -14.51 -20.52 -47.95
N HIS A 175 -13.82 -20.06 -49.01
CA HIS A 175 -14.15 -18.79 -49.68
C HIS A 175 -15.58 -18.76 -50.24
N THR A 176 -16.08 -19.89 -50.75
CA THR A 176 -17.48 -19.98 -51.22
C THR A 176 -18.49 -19.95 -50.06
N LEU A 177 -18.13 -20.54 -48.90
CA LEU A 177 -18.98 -20.57 -47.70
C LEU A 177 -19.03 -19.24 -46.95
N PHE A 178 -18.02 -18.39 -47.10
CA PHE A 178 -17.92 -17.12 -46.39
C PHE A 178 -19.18 -16.25 -46.49
N LYS A 179 -19.80 -16.22 -47.68
CA LYS A 179 -21.05 -15.47 -47.92
C LYS A 179 -22.24 -16.00 -47.12
N GLN A 180 -22.23 -17.29 -46.79
CA GLN A 180 -23.27 -17.94 -46.00
C GLN A 180 -22.95 -17.87 -44.50
N ALA A 181 -21.69 -17.70 -44.13
CA ALA A 181 -21.21 -17.69 -42.75
C ALA A 181 -21.62 -16.42 -41.98
N ARG A 182 -21.52 -15.23 -42.61
CA ARG A 182 -21.74 -13.95 -41.92
C ARG A 182 -23.10 -13.89 -41.21
N GLY A 183 -23.07 -13.60 -39.91
CA GLY A 183 -24.27 -13.42 -39.08
C GLY A 183 -24.87 -14.72 -38.51
N LYS A 184 -24.40 -15.90 -38.94
CA LYS A 184 -24.80 -17.19 -38.34
C LYS A 184 -24.15 -17.38 -36.97
N SER A 185 -24.83 -18.12 -36.10
CA SER A 185 -24.23 -18.66 -34.87
C SER A 185 -23.25 -19.80 -35.17
N GLU A 186 -22.43 -20.14 -34.19
CA GLU A 186 -21.46 -21.24 -34.25
C GLU A 186 -22.15 -22.57 -34.59
N GLU A 187 -23.32 -22.84 -34.02
CA GLU A 187 -24.07 -24.08 -34.23
C GLU A 187 -24.73 -24.17 -35.62
N GLU A 188 -25.30 -23.05 -36.08
CA GLU A 188 -25.84 -22.94 -37.44
C GLU A 188 -24.75 -23.14 -38.49
N PHE A 189 -23.55 -22.65 -38.21
CA PHE A 189 -22.41 -22.80 -39.09
C PHE A 189 -21.77 -24.19 -39.02
N TYR A 190 -21.75 -24.80 -37.83
CA TYR A 190 -21.35 -26.20 -37.64
C TYR A 190 -22.22 -27.15 -38.49
N THR A 191 -23.54 -26.99 -38.44
CA THR A 191 -24.48 -27.78 -39.25
C THR A 191 -24.21 -27.63 -40.76
N LEU A 192 -23.83 -26.43 -41.21
CA LEU A 192 -23.46 -26.19 -42.61
C LEU A 192 -22.16 -26.92 -42.99
N LEU A 193 -21.16 -26.91 -42.11
CA LEU A 193 -19.86 -27.56 -42.34
C LEU A 193 -20.00 -29.09 -42.40
N LEU A 194 -20.90 -29.69 -41.62
CA LEU A 194 -21.17 -31.13 -41.64
C LEU A 194 -21.71 -31.63 -43.00
N GLN A 195 -22.25 -30.76 -43.84
CA GLN A 195 -22.68 -31.11 -45.20
C GLN A 195 -21.50 -31.31 -46.15
N LEU A 196 -20.31 -30.85 -45.78
CA LEU A 196 -19.14 -30.76 -46.66
C LEU A 196 -18.01 -31.69 -46.24
N ALA A 197 -17.83 -31.90 -44.93
CA ALA A 197 -16.76 -32.72 -44.40
C ALA A 197 -17.15 -33.35 -43.07
N HIS A 198 -16.52 -34.48 -42.76
CA HIS A 198 -16.72 -35.17 -41.50
C HIS A 198 -15.77 -34.63 -40.42
N PRO A 199 -16.25 -34.45 -39.19
CA PRO A 199 -15.41 -34.03 -38.08
C PRO A 199 -14.45 -35.12 -37.65
N TYR A 200 -13.29 -34.72 -37.14
CA TYR A 200 -12.29 -35.59 -36.55
C TYR A 200 -11.73 -35.01 -35.25
N VAL A 201 -11.04 -35.85 -34.48
CA VAL A 201 -10.35 -35.49 -33.23
C VAL A 201 -8.86 -35.86 -33.34
N ILE A 202 -7.98 -35.11 -32.68
CA ILE A 202 -6.51 -35.24 -32.83
C ILE A 202 -5.94 -36.50 -32.16
N GLY A 203 -6.69 -37.16 -31.26
CA GLY A 203 -6.16 -38.15 -30.32
C GLY A 203 -6.81 -39.54 -30.27
N LYS A 204 -7.44 -40.07 -31.34
CA LYS A 204 -7.85 -41.49 -31.34
C LYS A 204 -6.70 -42.43 -31.71
N THR A 205 -5.66 -42.45 -30.88
CA THR A 205 -4.64 -43.52 -30.92
C THR A 205 -4.34 -43.96 -29.49
N GLU A 206 -4.68 -45.23 -29.24
CA GLU A 206 -4.49 -46.02 -28.02
C GLU A 206 -5.44 -45.71 -26.84
N VAL A 207 -5.89 -46.78 -26.22
CA VAL A 207 -6.96 -46.90 -25.23
C VAL A 207 -6.85 -45.82 -24.15
N GLN A 208 -7.63 -44.74 -24.27
CA GLN A 208 -7.84 -43.86 -23.12
C GLN A 208 -8.64 -44.64 -22.07
N PRO A 209 -8.12 -44.78 -20.84
CA PRO A 209 -8.73 -45.66 -19.82
C PRO A 209 -10.08 -45.14 -19.30
N GLU A 210 -10.38 -43.86 -19.48
CA GLU A 210 -11.58 -43.20 -18.96
C GLU A 210 -12.54 -42.78 -20.08
N ALA A 211 -13.84 -42.88 -19.80
CA ALA A 211 -14.88 -42.43 -20.74
C ALA A 211 -14.80 -40.92 -20.97
N TYR A 212 -15.03 -40.47 -22.22
CA TYR A 212 -15.01 -39.04 -22.59
C TYR A 212 -15.84 -38.16 -21.66
N GLN A 213 -17.04 -38.61 -21.27
CA GLN A 213 -17.92 -37.87 -20.38
C GLN A 213 -17.29 -37.59 -19.01
N LEU A 214 -16.60 -38.57 -18.42
CA LEU A 214 -15.94 -38.39 -17.13
C LEU A 214 -14.81 -37.37 -17.20
N ARG A 215 -14.02 -37.42 -18.29
CA ARG A 215 -12.98 -36.42 -18.57
C ARG A 215 -13.54 -35.03 -18.76
N TYR A 216 -14.65 -34.92 -19.50
CA TYR A 216 -15.36 -33.66 -19.72
C TYR A 216 -15.88 -33.06 -18.41
N ASP A 217 -16.57 -33.87 -17.59
CA ASP A 217 -17.12 -33.44 -16.30
C ASP A 217 -16.01 -32.98 -15.35
N THR A 218 -14.88 -33.70 -15.33
CA THR A 218 -13.69 -33.34 -14.56
C THR A 218 -13.08 -32.03 -15.05
N ALA A 219 -12.93 -31.85 -16.36
CA ALA A 219 -12.39 -30.63 -16.94
C ALA A 219 -13.31 -29.42 -16.67
N SER A 220 -14.63 -29.63 -16.74
CA SER A 220 -15.65 -28.63 -16.40
C SER A 220 -15.50 -28.15 -14.95
N GLU A 221 -15.44 -29.07 -13.98
CA GLU A 221 -15.26 -28.71 -12.56
C GLU A 221 -13.95 -27.91 -12.35
N LYS A 222 -12.86 -28.37 -12.98
CA LYS A 222 -11.54 -27.73 -12.88
C LYS A 222 -11.51 -26.33 -13.48
N ALA A 223 -12.08 -26.16 -14.66
CA ALA A 223 -12.19 -24.86 -15.33
C ALA A 223 -13.08 -23.90 -14.55
N ILE A 224 -14.20 -24.35 -13.99
CA ILE A 224 -15.06 -23.55 -13.12
C ILE A 224 -14.26 -23.02 -11.92
N LEU A 225 -13.51 -23.88 -11.24
CA LEU A 225 -12.72 -23.50 -10.06
C LEU A 225 -11.59 -22.50 -10.40
N ILE A 226 -10.82 -22.74 -11.46
CA ILE A 226 -9.74 -21.83 -11.87
C ILE A 226 -10.31 -20.48 -12.31
N ASN A 227 -11.33 -20.48 -13.18
CA ASN A 227 -11.92 -19.25 -13.66
C ASN A 227 -12.58 -18.45 -12.53
N TRP A 228 -13.22 -19.13 -11.58
CA TRP A 228 -13.73 -18.50 -10.35
C TRP A 228 -12.60 -17.83 -9.58
N TRP A 229 -11.50 -18.55 -9.29
CA TRP A 229 -10.36 -18.02 -8.57
C TRP A 229 -9.75 -16.81 -9.27
N ASN A 230 -9.53 -16.89 -10.59
CA ASN A 230 -8.94 -15.82 -11.37
C ASN A 230 -9.81 -14.54 -11.40
N ARG A 231 -11.14 -14.66 -11.28
CA ARG A 231 -12.08 -13.53 -11.22
C ARG A 231 -12.19 -12.86 -9.85
N LEU A 232 -11.71 -13.50 -8.78
CA LEU A 232 -11.75 -12.90 -7.44
C LEU A 232 -10.78 -11.73 -7.33
N SER A 233 -11.21 -10.67 -6.63
CA SER A 233 -10.33 -9.55 -6.24
C SER A 233 -9.24 -10.01 -5.28
N SER A 234 -8.11 -9.31 -5.26
CA SER A 234 -7.00 -9.62 -4.34
C SER A 234 -7.41 -9.61 -2.87
N SER A 235 -8.34 -8.72 -2.49
CA SER A 235 -8.90 -8.68 -1.13
C SER A 235 -9.69 -9.96 -0.80
N ASN A 236 -10.56 -10.43 -1.68
CA ASN A 236 -11.29 -11.69 -1.47
C ASN A 236 -10.35 -12.90 -1.43
N LYS A 237 -9.32 -12.92 -2.29
CA LYS A 237 -8.30 -13.97 -2.27
C LYS A 237 -7.56 -13.99 -0.93
N ASN A 238 -7.03 -12.84 -0.48
CA ASN A 238 -6.35 -12.71 0.80
C ASN A 238 -7.22 -13.20 1.96
N GLN A 239 -8.45 -12.73 2.05
CA GLN A 239 -9.36 -13.11 3.13
C GLN A 239 -9.64 -14.63 3.15
N LEU A 240 -9.88 -15.25 1.98
CA LEU A 240 -10.06 -16.70 1.89
C LEU A 240 -8.82 -17.48 2.30
N ILE A 241 -7.63 -17.04 1.89
CA ILE A 241 -6.37 -17.67 2.32
C ILE A 241 -6.17 -17.52 3.83
N ILE A 242 -6.42 -16.33 4.40
CA ILE A 242 -6.34 -16.10 5.84
C ILE A 242 -7.28 -17.05 6.58
N PHE A 243 -8.54 -17.14 6.17
CA PHE A 243 -9.51 -18.02 6.82
C PHE A 243 -9.12 -19.50 6.68
N TYR A 244 -8.77 -19.95 5.47
CA TYR A 244 -8.35 -21.33 5.23
C TYR A 244 -7.12 -21.72 6.04
N SER A 245 -6.06 -20.92 5.98
CA SER A 245 -4.80 -21.19 6.68
C SER A 245 -5.01 -21.34 8.18
N ASN A 246 -5.88 -20.53 8.76
CA ASN A 246 -6.14 -20.61 10.18
C ASN A 246 -7.14 -21.71 10.58
N LEU A 247 -8.13 -22.04 9.73
CA LEU A 247 -8.99 -23.21 9.94
C LEU A 247 -8.20 -24.52 9.88
N HIS A 248 -7.21 -24.61 8.99
CA HIS A 248 -6.43 -25.83 8.76
C HIS A 248 -5.07 -25.84 9.44
N ASN A 249 -4.73 -24.79 10.21
CA ASN A 249 -3.41 -24.62 10.84
C ASN A 249 -2.24 -24.78 9.85
N LYS A 250 -2.37 -24.16 8.69
CA LYS A 250 -1.37 -24.15 7.61
C LYS A 250 -0.78 -22.76 7.46
N SER A 251 0.39 -22.67 6.83
CA SER A 251 0.92 -21.38 6.37
C SER A 251 -0.02 -20.74 5.34
N GLN A 252 0.02 -19.41 5.26
CA GLN A 252 -0.67 -18.66 4.21
C GLN A 252 0.06 -18.91 2.89
N SER A 253 -0.61 -19.60 1.97
CA SER A 253 -0.12 -19.90 0.63
C SER A 253 -1.25 -19.80 -0.37
N TYR A 254 -0.95 -19.21 -1.52
CA TYR A 254 -1.87 -19.18 -2.65
C TYR A 254 -1.92 -20.54 -3.35
N PRO A 255 -3.10 -21.00 -3.83
CA PRO A 255 -3.19 -22.23 -4.61
C PRO A 255 -2.37 -22.11 -5.88
N GLN A 256 -1.64 -23.18 -6.21
CA GLN A 256 -1.01 -23.31 -7.51
C GLN A 256 -2.11 -23.56 -8.58
N PRO A 257 -1.87 -23.22 -9.86
CA PRO A 257 -2.87 -23.39 -10.91
C PRO A 257 -3.36 -24.84 -11.13
N ASN A 258 -2.63 -25.84 -10.62
CA ASN A 258 -3.00 -27.26 -10.66
C ASN A 258 -3.47 -27.82 -9.30
N ASP A 259 -3.56 -27.01 -8.25
CA ASP A 259 -4.00 -27.45 -6.93
C ASP A 259 -5.53 -27.43 -6.81
N PHE A 260 -6.17 -28.30 -7.59
CA PHE A 260 -7.63 -28.38 -7.69
C PHE A 260 -8.31 -28.74 -6.37
N LYS A 261 -7.65 -29.55 -5.54
CA LYS A 261 -8.17 -29.90 -4.22
C LYS A 261 -8.24 -28.66 -3.34
N PHE A 262 -7.16 -27.89 -3.29
CA PHE A 262 -7.14 -26.66 -2.51
C PHE A 262 -8.13 -25.62 -3.06
N LEU A 263 -8.20 -25.44 -4.38
CA LEU A 263 -9.20 -24.56 -5.02
C LEU A 263 -10.64 -24.96 -4.66
N LYS A 264 -10.95 -26.26 -4.61
CA LYS A 264 -12.26 -26.78 -4.22
C LYS A 264 -12.60 -26.48 -2.76
N GLU A 265 -11.64 -26.67 -1.85
CA GLU A 265 -11.80 -26.33 -0.43
C GLU A 265 -12.03 -24.82 -0.24
N LEU A 266 -11.29 -23.97 -0.96
CA LEU A 266 -11.48 -22.52 -0.96
C LEU A 266 -12.85 -22.10 -1.53
N HIS A 267 -13.30 -22.75 -2.60
CA HIS A 267 -14.61 -22.49 -3.21
C HIS A 267 -15.76 -22.86 -2.28
N GLN A 268 -15.64 -23.99 -1.56
CA GLN A 268 -16.60 -24.39 -0.53
C GLN A 268 -16.67 -23.36 0.60
N LEU A 269 -15.52 -22.91 1.10
CA LEU A 269 -15.43 -21.87 2.11
C LEU A 269 -16.09 -20.56 1.65
N TYR A 270 -15.79 -20.12 0.43
CA TYR A 270 -16.38 -18.93 -0.18
C TYR A 270 -17.90 -19.04 -0.31
N THR A 271 -18.40 -20.20 -0.74
CA THR A 271 -19.83 -20.46 -0.90
C THR A 271 -20.56 -20.41 0.45
N THR A 272 -19.99 -21.07 1.47
CA THR A 272 -20.54 -21.04 2.83
C THR A 272 -20.56 -19.62 3.39
N LYS A 273 -19.46 -18.88 3.24
CA LYS A 273 -19.35 -17.48 3.65
C LYS A 273 -20.43 -16.61 2.98
N ASN A 274 -20.54 -16.67 1.65
CA ASN A 274 -21.51 -15.86 0.92
C ASN A 274 -22.96 -16.20 1.29
N LYS A 275 -23.27 -17.48 1.50
CA LYS A 275 -24.60 -17.91 1.95
C LYS A 275 -24.92 -17.32 3.34
N LEU A 276 -23.94 -17.26 4.25
CA LEU A 276 -24.10 -16.64 5.55
C LEU A 276 -24.33 -15.12 5.42
N GLU A 277 -23.56 -14.42 4.58
CA GLU A 277 -23.74 -12.98 4.33
C GLU A 277 -25.09 -12.64 3.69
N GLN A 278 -25.62 -13.52 2.82
CA GLN A 278 -26.94 -13.35 2.22
C GLN A 278 -28.06 -13.53 3.25
N ASN A 279 -27.93 -14.53 4.13
CA ASN A 279 -28.93 -14.82 5.16
C ASN A 279 -28.87 -13.82 6.33
N HIS A 280 -27.67 -13.30 6.62
CA HIS A 280 -27.39 -12.40 7.74
C HIS A 280 -26.41 -11.30 7.29
N PRO A 281 -26.90 -10.15 6.77
CA PRO A 281 -26.04 -9.09 6.26
C PRO A 281 -25.00 -8.55 7.27
N GLU A 282 -25.28 -8.65 8.58
CA GLU A 282 -24.35 -8.24 9.63
C GLU A 282 -23.06 -9.10 9.66
N MET A 283 -23.10 -10.31 9.08
CA MET A 283 -21.93 -11.19 8.95
C MET A 283 -20.78 -10.56 8.17
N ARG A 284 -21.08 -9.63 7.25
CA ARG A 284 -20.03 -8.94 6.49
C ARG A 284 -19.10 -8.16 7.43
N SER A 285 -19.67 -7.45 8.40
CA SER A 285 -18.90 -6.74 9.43
C SER A 285 -18.13 -7.72 10.30
N TYR A 286 -18.77 -8.82 10.70
CA TYR A 286 -18.11 -9.87 11.48
C TYR A 286 -16.88 -10.45 10.78
N PHE A 287 -16.99 -10.88 9.52
CA PHE A 287 -15.86 -11.43 8.76
C PHE A 287 -14.71 -10.43 8.62
N HIS A 288 -15.04 -9.14 8.43
CA HIS A 288 -14.03 -8.08 8.37
C HIS A 288 -13.31 -7.88 9.71
N LEU A 289 -14.06 -7.91 10.83
CA LEU A 289 -13.47 -7.82 12.17
C LEU A 289 -12.60 -9.03 12.49
N VAL A 290 -13.00 -10.23 12.07
CA VAL A 290 -12.18 -11.44 12.22
C VAL A 290 -10.87 -11.33 11.44
N GLU A 291 -10.94 -10.93 10.16
CA GLU A 291 -9.74 -10.69 9.34
C GLU A 291 -8.80 -9.68 10.02
N SER A 292 -9.33 -8.55 10.48
CA SER A 292 -8.55 -7.54 11.20
C SER A 292 -7.93 -8.08 12.50
N ALA A 293 -8.66 -8.89 13.28
CA ALA A 293 -8.13 -9.49 14.49
C ALA A 293 -6.97 -10.45 14.18
N ILE A 294 -7.08 -11.26 13.12
CA ILE A 294 -6.03 -12.17 12.68
C ILE A 294 -4.80 -11.39 12.24
N ASP A 295 -4.97 -10.36 11.42
CA ASP A 295 -3.85 -9.54 10.93
C ASP A 295 -3.08 -8.86 12.07
N LYS A 296 -3.81 -8.31 13.06
CA LYS A 296 -3.21 -7.70 14.25
C LYS A 296 -2.47 -8.73 15.09
N PHE A 297 -3.04 -9.92 15.25
CA PHE A 297 -2.40 -11.01 15.98
C PHE A 297 -1.13 -11.50 15.27
N ASP A 298 -1.18 -11.67 13.95
CA ASP A 298 -0.02 -12.07 13.15
C ASP A 298 1.10 -11.02 13.20
N ALA A 299 0.76 -9.73 13.22
CA ALA A 299 1.72 -8.66 13.44
C ALA A 299 2.39 -8.77 14.83
N LEU A 300 1.61 -9.07 15.87
CA LEU A 300 2.12 -9.28 17.22
C LEU A 300 3.10 -10.47 17.29
N CYS A 301 2.78 -11.60 16.64
CA CYS A 301 3.67 -12.77 16.57
C CYS A 301 5.02 -12.47 15.92
N ARG A 302 5.06 -11.58 14.92
CA ARG A 302 6.31 -11.17 14.26
C ARG A 302 7.20 -10.34 15.19
N ILE A 303 6.62 -9.63 16.15
CA ILE A 303 7.33 -8.81 17.13
C ILE A 303 7.80 -9.68 18.30
N TYR A 304 6.98 -10.63 18.73
CA TYR A 304 7.24 -11.44 19.93
C TYR A 304 6.95 -12.93 19.69
N LYS A 305 8.00 -13.75 19.61
CA LYS A 305 7.92 -15.18 19.24
C LYS A 305 7.08 -16.04 20.19
N MET A 306 6.80 -15.56 21.40
CA MET A 306 6.00 -16.27 22.38
C MET A 306 4.55 -16.53 21.93
N TYR A 307 4.05 -15.80 20.93
CA TYR A 307 2.69 -15.96 20.39
C TYR A 307 2.59 -16.99 19.24
N GLU A 308 3.68 -17.67 18.87
CA GLU A 308 3.66 -18.68 17.80
C GLU A 308 2.72 -19.87 18.11
N ASN A 309 2.68 -20.37 19.35
CA ASN A 309 1.77 -21.45 19.78
C ASN A 309 0.29 -20.99 19.91
N PRO A 310 -0.02 -19.84 20.55
CA PRO A 310 -1.39 -19.33 20.67
C PRO A 310 -2.09 -18.96 19.37
N LYS A 311 -1.36 -18.82 18.25
CA LYS A 311 -1.91 -18.61 16.89
C LYS A 311 -2.94 -19.67 16.51
N GLN A 312 -2.76 -20.90 17.00
CA GLN A 312 -3.64 -22.03 16.69
C GLN A 312 -4.95 -22.00 17.49
N SER A 313 -4.94 -21.46 18.72
CA SER A 313 -6.09 -21.50 19.63
C SER A 313 -7.05 -20.33 19.45
N PHE A 314 -6.59 -19.16 19.01
CA PHE A 314 -7.45 -17.97 18.90
C PHE A 314 -8.49 -18.08 17.78
N ILE A 315 -8.10 -18.63 16.64
CA ILE A 315 -8.95 -18.66 15.44
C ILE A 315 -9.90 -19.85 15.43
N ARG A 316 -9.48 -20.95 16.06
CA ARG A 316 -10.26 -22.17 16.20
C ARG A 316 -11.58 -21.96 16.94
N ILE A 317 -11.70 -20.96 17.81
CA ILE A 317 -12.87 -20.80 18.69
C ILE A 317 -13.99 -19.96 18.05
N GLY A 318 -13.71 -19.07 17.08
CA GLY A 318 -14.74 -18.25 16.42
C GLY A 318 -15.06 -18.67 14.98
N LEU A 319 -14.03 -18.96 14.19
CA LEU A 319 -14.18 -19.29 12.77
C LEU A 319 -14.66 -20.71 12.52
N MET A 320 -14.22 -21.70 13.33
CA MET A 320 -14.69 -23.08 13.16
C MET A 320 -16.18 -23.20 13.49
N ASP A 321 -16.65 -22.57 14.55
CA ASP A 321 -18.06 -22.68 14.95
C ASP A 321 -18.98 -22.13 13.87
N ILE A 322 -18.67 -20.96 13.31
CA ILE A 322 -19.48 -20.28 12.27
C ILE A 322 -19.38 -20.97 10.90
N LEU A 323 -18.19 -21.44 10.51
CA LEU A 323 -17.94 -21.98 9.17
C LEU A 323 -18.10 -23.51 9.08
N SER A 324 -18.18 -24.24 10.21
CA SER A 324 -18.41 -25.70 10.24
C SER A 324 -19.84 -26.13 9.88
N GLY A 325 -20.74 -25.17 9.60
CA GLY A 325 -22.11 -25.47 9.17
C GLY A 325 -23.08 -25.85 10.29
N ASN A 326 -22.62 -25.95 11.54
CA ASN A 326 -23.46 -26.25 12.72
C ASN A 326 -24.05 -24.99 13.39
N PHE A 327 -23.52 -23.80 13.09
CA PHE A 327 -23.95 -22.51 13.64
C PHE A 327 -25.33 -21.95 13.20
N PRO A 328 -25.90 -22.26 12.01
CA PRO A 328 -27.09 -21.56 11.50
C PRO A 328 -28.38 -21.73 12.31
N GLN A 329 -28.41 -22.58 13.35
CA GLN A 329 -29.66 -22.91 14.05
C GLN A 329 -29.94 -22.09 15.32
N GLN A 330 -29.05 -21.19 15.76
CA GLN A 330 -29.19 -20.54 17.09
C GLN A 330 -28.78 -19.06 17.19
N ILE A 331 -28.77 -18.28 16.10
CA ILE A 331 -28.26 -16.90 16.16
C ILE A 331 -29.38 -15.88 16.00
N THR A 332 -29.56 -15.07 17.04
CA THR A 332 -30.41 -13.88 16.98
C THR A 332 -29.58 -12.66 16.56
N PRO A 333 -30.18 -11.61 15.99
CA PRO A 333 -29.46 -10.37 15.65
C PRO A 333 -28.66 -9.78 16.83
N ASN A 334 -29.16 -9.92 18.06
CA ASN A 334 -28.47 -9.47 19.27
C ASN A 334 -27.15 -10.23 19.51
N THR A 335 -27.16 -11.54 19.27
CA THR A 335 -25.96 -12.38 19.41
C THR A 335 -24.85 -11.96 18.43
N PHE A 336 -25.20 -11.53 17.21
CA PHE A 336 -24.22 -11.01 16.25
C PHE A 336 -23.64 -9.67 16.66
N HIS A 337 -24.49 -8.77 17.14
CA HIS A 337 -24.05 -7.46 17.62
C HIS A 337 -23.06 -7.62 18.78
N ASP A 338 -23.37 -8.50 19.73
CA ASP A 338 -22.48 -8.80 20.86
C ASP A 338 -21.14 -9.39 20.39
N LEU A 339 -21.13 -10.31 19.43
CA LEU A 339 -19.90 -10.87 18.85
C LEU A 339 -19.05 -9.79 18.15
N CYS A 340 -19.66 -8.87 17.42
CA CYS A 340 -18.94 -7.77 16.75
C CYS A 340 -18.32 -6.82 17.78
N ASN A 341 -19.08 -6.36 18.77
CA ASN A 341 -18.58 -5.48 19.85
C ASN A 341 -17.41 -6.13 20.62
N THR A 342 -17.53 -7.44 20.80
CA THR A 342 -16.54 -8.29 21.47
C THR A 342 -15.25 -8.40 20.65
N LEU A 343 -15.34 -8.57 19.33
CA LEU A 343 -14.19 -8.55 18.42
C LEU A 343 -13.55 -7.16 18.30
N GLU A 344 -14.34 -6.09 18.23
CA GLU A 344 -13.82 -4.72 18.21
C GLU A 344 -12.98 -4.42 19.46
N SER A 345 -13.52 -4.76 20.63
CA SER A 345 -12.80 -4.63 21.90
C SER A 345 -11.50 -5.44 21.88
N TYR A 346 -11.51 -6.63 21.28
CA TYR A 346 -10.29 -7.43 21.14
C TYR A 346 -9.24 -6.79 20.24
N ILE A 347 -9.64 -6.27 19.09
CA ILE A 347 -8.76 -5.59 18.15
C ILE A 347 -8.08 -4.38 18.82
N ASP A 348 -8.82 -3.65 19.66
CA ASP A 348 -8.28 -2.57 20.47
C ASP A 348 -7.21 -3.07 21.45
N TYR A 349 -7.46 -4.20 22.12
CA TYR A 349 -6.48 -4.81 23.03
C TYR A 349 -5.24 -5.33 22.31
N LEU A 350 -5.39 -6.00 21.16
CA LEU A 350 -4.25 -6.41 20.34
C LEU A 350 -3.41 -5.22 19.86
N THR A 351 -4.08 -4.13 19.48
CA THR A 351 -3.40 -2.89 19.08
C THR A 351 -2.60 -2.31 20.25
N LEU A 352 -3.19 -2.27 21.43
CA LEU A 352 -2.53 -1.81 22.65
C LEU A 352 -1.32 -2.68 23.02
N GLU A 353 -1.49 -4.00 22.97
CA GLU A 353 -0.44 -4.98 23.27
C GLU A 353 0.71 -4.88 22.26
N THR A 354 0.40 -4.75 20.98
CA THR A 354 1.39 -4.50 19.91
C THR A 354 2.22 -3.24 20.21
N GLN A 355 1.57 -2.14 20.58
CA GLN A 355 2.27 -0.90 20.95
C GLN A 355 3.17 -1.09 22.17
N PHE A 356 2.72 -1.85 23.17
CA PHE A 356 3.51 -2.15 24.35
C PHE A 356 4.71 -3.05 24.00
N CYS A 357 4.53 -4.13 23.24
CA CYS A 357 5.61 -5.04 22.84
C CYS A 357 6.68 -4.33 21.99
N LEU A 358 6.30 -3.42 21.09
CA LEU A 358 7.25 -2.57 20.36
C LEU A 358 8.05 -1.68 21.31
N LEU A 359 7.39 -1.06 22.29
CA LEU A 359 8.03 -0.22 23.29
C LEU A 359 9.02 -1.02 24.16
N VAL A 360 8.64 -2.22 24.59
CA VAL A 360 9.51 -3.15 25.32
C VAL A 360 10.72 -3.52 24.48
N SER A 361 10.52 -3.89 23.20
CA SER A 361 11.61 -4.22 22.28
C SER A 361 12.59 -3.05 22.13
N GLU A 362 12.07 -1.83 22.02
CA GLU A 362 12.87 -0.62 21.95
C GLU A 362 13.66 -0.36 23.24
N ILE A 363 13.04 -0.52 24.42
CA ILE A 363 13.72 -0.39 25.70
C ILE A 363 14.83 -1.45 25.86
N HIS A 364 14.55 -2.72 25.51
CA HIS A 364 15.54 -3.79 25.55
C HIS A 364 16.73 -3.51 24.60
N SER A 365 16.49 -2.86 23.45
CA SER A 365 17.56 -2.48 22.51
C SER A 365 18.57 -1.48 23.10
N LEU A 366 18.18 -0.74 24.15
CA LEU A 366 19.06 0.18 24.85
C LEU A 366 20.13 -0.52 25.70
N LYS A 367 19.96 -1.82 25.98
CA LYS A 367 20.87 -2.65 26.80
C LYS A 367 21.18 -2.03 28.17
N LEU A 368 20.14 -1.52 28.83
CA LEU A 368 20.22 -1.00 30.20
C LEU A 368 20.52 -2.12 31.19
N THR A 369 21.14 -1.79 32.32
CA THR A 369 21.22 -2.73 33.45
C THR A 369 19.84 -2.90 34.09
N VAL A 370 19.66 -3.96 34.88
CA VAL A 370 18.39 -4.21 35.60
C VAL A 370 18.04 -3.04 36.52
N GLU A 371 19.03 -2.51 37.24
CA GLU A 371 18.86 -1.36 38.14
C GLU A 371 18.43 -0.09 37.39
N GLU A 372 19.04 0.19 36.23
CA GLU A 372 18.65 1.32 35.38
C GLU A 372 17.24 1.15 34.82
N GLN A 373 16.88 -0.07 34.42
CA GLN A 373 15.56 -0.38 33.89
C GLN A 373 14.47 -0.27 34.97
N GLU A 374 14.73 -0.72 36.20
CA GLU A 374 13.81 -0.55 37.33
C GLU A 374 13.64 0.92 37.74
N LYS A 375 14.72 1.71 37.70
CA LYS A 375 14.65 3.14 37.99
C LYS A 375 13.86 3.90 36.92
N LEU A 376 14.12 3.64 35.65
CA LEU A 376 13.51 4.38 34.53
C LEU A 376 12.11 3.86 34.17
N PHE A 377 11.85 2.56 34.39
CA PHE A 377 10.63 1.87 33.98
C PHE A 377 10.13 0.89 35.07
N PRO A 378 9.77 1.37 36.28
CA PRO A 378 9.52 0.52 37.45
C PRO A 378 8.38 -0.50 37.29
N THR A 379 7.42 -0.23 36.39
CA THR A 379 6.26 -1.12 36.14
C THR A 379 6.46 -2.07 34.97
N LEU A 380 7.57 -1.95 34.22
CA LEU A 380 7.78 -2.67 32.97
C LEU A 380 7.84 -4.19 33.19
N GLY A 381 8.61 -4.64 34.19
CA GLY A 381 8.73 -6.07 34.53
C GLY A 381 7.37 -6.70 34.87
N LYS A 382 6.56 -6.02 35.71
CA LYS A 382 5.19 -6.46 36.05
C LYS A 382 4.33 -6.64 34.79
N PHE A 383 4.35 -5.68 33.87
CA PHE A 383 3.51 -5.73 32.66
C PHE A 383 3.99 -6.77 31.65
N VAL A 384 5.31 -6.97 31.52
CA VAL A 384 5.86 -8.08 30.72
C VAL A 384 5.38 -9.41 31.28
N SER A 385 5.45 -9.63 32.59
CA SER A 385 4.95 -10.86 33.22
C SER A 385 3.44 -11.07 33.01
N ILE A 386 2.63 -10.00 33.03
CA ILE A 386 1.18 -10.08 32.74
C ILE A 386 0.95 -10.57 31.31
N ILE A 387 1.70 -10.04 30.34
CA ILE A 387 1.62 -10.48 28.94
C ILE A 387 2.07 -11.94 28.80
N GLU A 388 3.15 -12.34 29.47
CA GLU A 388 3.59 -13.74 29.47
C GLU A 388 2.54 -14.69 30.03
N LEU A 389 1.79 -14.27 31.04
CA LEU A 389 0.68 -15.03 31.58
C LEU A 389 -0.48 -15.16 30.58
N ASN A 390 -0.82 -14.07 29.87
CA ASN A 390 -1.87 -14.07 28.84
C ASN A 390 -1.59 -15.07 27.72
N CYS A 391 -0.32 -15.29 27.37
CA CYS A 391 0.06 -16.20 26.30
C CYS A 391 0.08 -17.68 26.70
N LYS A 392 0.27 -17.97 27.99
CA LYS A 392 0.42 -19.34 28.50
C LYS A 392 -0.91 -19.98 28.93
N LYS A 393 -1.97 -19.18 29.10
CA LYS A 393 -3.25 -19.68 29.58
C LYS A 393 -4.11 -20.19 28.43
N ASP A 394 -4.32 -21.51 28.39
CA ASP A 394 -5.35 -22.11 27.54
C ASP A 394 -6.73 -21.62 27.98
N MET A 395 -7.55 -21.21 27.02
CA MET A 395 -8.89 -20.67 27.27
C MET A 395 -9.90 -21.42 26.40
N ASP A 396 -10.98 -21.88 27.04
CA ASP A 396 -11.96 -22.78 26.42
C ASP A 396 -12.93 -22.07 25.45
N ASN A 397 -13.11 -20.75 25.59
CA ASN A 397 -13.98 -19.97 24.71
C ASN A 397 -13.52 -18.51 24.53
N LEU A 398 -14.06 -17.85 23.50
CA LEU A 398 -13.67 -16.49 23.09
C LEU A 398 -14.01 -15.46 24.17
N HIS A 399 -15.17 -15.56 24.81
CA HIS A 399 -15.61 -14.61 25.83
C HIS A 399 -14.68 -14.60 27.04
N ALA A 400 -14.34 -15.79 27.58
CA ALA A 400 -13.40 -15.92 28.70
C ALA A 400 -12.01 -15.36 28.37
N ARG A 401 -11.55 -15.56 27.13
CA ARG A 401 -10.27 -15.01 26.67
C ARG A 401 -10.32 -13.48 26.61
N LEU A 402 -11.43 -12.91 26.17
CA LEU A 402 -11.60 -11.47 26.02
C LEU A 402 -11.77 -10.75 27.35
N ASP A 403 -12.52 -11.32 28.28
CA ASP A 403 -12.61 -10.80 29.65
C ASP A 403 -11.24 -10.82 30.34
N HIS A 404 -10.44 -11.88 30.11
CA HIS A 404 -9.08 -11.97 30.62
C HIS A 404 -8.16 -10.89 30.02
N TYR A 405 -8.18 -10.71 28.70
CA TYR A 405 -7.43 -9.65 28.02
C TYR A 405 -7.88 -8.27 28.51
N ARG A 406 -9.19 -8.03 28.64
CA ARG A 406 -9.76 -6.77 29.12
C ARG A 406 -9.23 -6.39 30.50
N HIS A 407 -9.23 -7.32 31.44
CA HIS A 407 -8.74 -7.06 32.80
C HIS A 407 -7.25 -6.72 32.80
N ASN A 408 -6.45 -7.51 32.07
CA ASN A 408 -4.99 -7.39 32.10
C ASN A 408 -4.45 -6.21 31.27
N MET A 409 -5.14 -5.84 30.18
CA MET A 409 -4.75 -4.74 29.32
C MET A 409 -5.21 -3.37 29.84
N ALA A 410 -6.17 -3.30 30.77
CA ALA A 410 -6.63 -2.03 31.35
C ALA A 410 -5.50 -1.28 32.07
N ASP A 411 -4.73 -1.99 32.91
CA ASP A 411 -3.58 -1.41 33.62
C ASP A 411 -2.46 -0.97 32.67
N ILE A 412 -2.20 -1.78 31.63
CA ILE A 412 -1.23 -1.44 30.58
C ILE A 412 -1.69 -0.19 29.84
N LYS A 413 -2.97 -0.06 29.50
CA LYS A 413 -3.53 1.11 28.81
C LYS A 413 -3.30 2.40 29.58
N ILE A 414 -3.50 2.36 30.90
CA ILE A 414 -3.34 3.51 31.79
C ILE A 414 -1.86 3.92 31.91
N ASN A 415 -0.93 2.95 31.91
CA ASN A 415 0.48 3.21 32.18
C ASN A 415 1.36 3.32 30.94
N LEU A 416 0.89 2.86 29.77
CA LEU A 416 1.63 2.91 28.51
C LEU A 416 2.14 4.33 28.16
N PRO A 417 1.36 5.42 28.34
CA PRO A 417 1.87 6.78 28.13
C PRO A 417 3.07 7.11 29.02
N LYS A 418 3.04 6.73 30.30
CA LYS A 418 4.13 6.99 31.25
C LYS A 418 5.42 6.27 30.85
N ILE A 419 5.32 5.03 30.39
CA ILE A 419 6.49 4.25 29.91
C ILE A 419 7.06 4.90 28.65
N ARG A 420 6.20 5.36 27.74
CA ARG A 420 6.61 6.06 26.51
C ARG A 420 7.30 7.38 26.83
N ASP A 421 6.76 8.14 27.78
CA ASP A 421 7.35 9.40 28.24
C ASP A 421 8.70 9.16 28.93
N GLY A 422 8.81 8.13 29.78
CA GLY A 422 10.09 7.71 30.37
C GLY A 422 11.15 7.38 29.30
N LEU A 423 10.78 6.66 28.24
CA LEU A 423 11.70 6.34 27.14
C LEU A 423 12.12 7.61 26.38
N LYS A 424 11.17 8.52 26.14
CA LYS A 424 11.44 9.80 25.49
C LYS A 424 12.37 10.68 26.33
N ALA A 425 12.14 10.76 27.63
CA ALA A 425 12.99 11.47 28.56
C ALA A 425 14.41 10.88 28.57
N TYR A 426 14.54 9.56 28.66
CA TYR A 426 15.83 8.87 28.58
C TYR A 426 16.60 9.20 27.29
N LYS A 427 15.92 9.18 26.13
CA LYS A 427 16.55 9.57 24.86
C LYS A 427 17.05 11.01 24.88
N TYR A 428 16.29 11.95 25.46
CA TYR A 428 16.73 13.33 25.62
C TYR A 428 17.91 13.47 26.57
N GLN A 429 17.87 12.81 27.74
CA GLN A 429 19.00 12.75 28.66
C GLN A 429 20.24 12.22 27.94
N LYS A 430 20.17 11.08 27.26
CA LYS A 430 21.33 10.53 26.52
C LYS A 430 21.81 11.44 25.39
N HIS A 431 20.90 12.09 24.68
CA HIS A 431 21.25 12.99 23.58
C HIS A 431 21.95 14.26 24.09
N TYR A 432 21.46 14.83 25.19
CA TYR A 432 21.88 16.11 25.74
C TYR A 432 22.76 16.00 27.00
N ALA A 433 23.09 14.81 27.51
CA ALA A 433 23.97 14.62 28.66
C ALA A 433 25.42 15.01 28.35
N GLN A 434 25.84 14.85 27.09
CA GLN A 434 27.17 15.22 26.64
C GLN A 434 27.18 16.68 26.15
N ALA A 435 27.74 17.56 26.97
CA ALA A 435 27.88 18.98 26.64
C ALA A 435 28.60 19.24 25.30
N SER A 436 29.46 18.30 24.87
CA SER A 436 30.21 18.41 23.62
C SER A 436 29.32 18.57 22.39
N LYS A 437 28.16 17.91 22.30
CA LYS A 437 27.29 18.02 21.10
C LYS A 437 26.72 19.42 20.92
N VAL A 438 26.12 19.97 21.98
CA VAL A 438 25.54 21.32 21.95
C VAL A 438 26.64 22.37 21.83
N CYS A 439 27.75 22.19 22.55
CA CYS A 439 28.91 23.08 22.46
C CYS A 439 29.51 23.09 21.06
N ASN A 440 29.69 21.93 20.42
CA ASN A 440 30.25 21.84 19.07
C ASN A 440 29.34 22.52 18.05
N PHE A 441 28.03 22.25 18.10
CA PHE A 441 27.06 22.96 17.28
C PHE A 441 27.16 24.49 17.44
N CYS A 442 27.23 24.97 18.68
CA CYS A 442 27.36 26.41 18.93
C CYS A 442 28.71 26.96 18.43
N ASN A 443 29.81 26.22 18.62
CA ASN A 443 31.13 26.63 18.13
C ASN A 443 31.16 26.71 16.60
N GLU A 444 30.53 25.78 15.88
CA GLU A 444 30.42 25.82 14.41
C GLU A 444 29.73 27.10 13.93
N LEU A 445 28.65 27.51 14.61
CA LEU A 445 27.95 28.77 14.30
C LEU A 445 28.76 30.03 14.61
N GLN A 446 29.78 29.94 15.46
CA GLN A 446 30.66 31.06 15.86
C GLN A 446 31.87 31.25 14.94
N ILE A 447 32.29 30.20 14.21
CA ILE A 447 33.47 30.26 13.32
C ILE A 447 33.29 31.28 12.18
N ILE A 448 32.05 31.56 11.80
CA ILE A 448 31.72 32.51 10.75
C ILE A 448 31.30 33.84 11.38
N GLU A 449 31.90 34.96 10.95
CA GLU A 449 31.52 36.32 11.38
C GLU A 449 30.11 36.71 10.90
N LEU A 450 29.09 36.04 11.44
CA LEU A 450 27.68 36.26 11.17
C LEU A 450 26.93 36.59 12.46
N PRO A 451 25.77 37.25 12.37
CA PRO A 451 24.98 37.61 13.55
C PRO A 451 24.58 36.44 14.46
N THR A 452 24.58 35.23 13.94
CA THR A 452 24.30 34.00 14.71
C THR A 452 25.38 33.64 15.72
N GLY A 453 26.59 34.21 15.64
CA GLY A 453 27.65 33.94 16.61
C GLY A 453 27.25 34.34 18.04
N THR A 454 26.66 35.53 18.21
CA THR A 454 26.16 36.00 19.51
C THR A 454 24.99 35.16 20.01
N LEU A 455 24.13 34.68 19.10
CA LEU A 455 23.05 33.77 19.44
C LEU A 455 23.58 32.41 19.93
N ALA A 456 24.62 31.90 19.29
CA ALA A 456 25.26 30.64 19.65
C ALA A 456 25.96 30.72 21.01
N GLU A 457 26.58 31.86 21.35
CA GLU A 457 27.11 32.10 22.71
C GLU A 457 26.01 32.04 23.78
N TRP A 458 24.89 32.71 23.52
CA TRP A 458 23.74 32.67 24.43
C TRP A 458 23.20 31.25 24.58
N LEU A 459 22.99 30.52 23.48
CA LEU A 459 22.45 29.17 23.50
C LEU A 459 23.37 28.20 24.26
N LYS A 460 24.68 28.31 24.04
CA LYS A 460 25.70 27.57 24.78
C LYS A 460 25.61 27.87 26.27
N LYS A 461 25.49 29.15 26.66
CA LYS A 461 25.34 29.54 28.07
C LYS A 461 24.03 29.02 28.67
N PHE A 462 22.91 29.16 27.97
CA PHE A 462 21.62 28.64 28.42
C PHE A 462 21.69 27.13 28.67
N TYR A 463 22.27 26.38 27.73
CA TYR A 463 22.47 24.95 27.92
C TYR A 463 23.32 24.64 29.14
N MET A 464 24.52 25.24 29.27
CA MET A 464 25.46 24.92 30.36
C MET A 464 24.98 25.34 31.76
N THR A 465 24.09 26.33 31.85
CA THR A 465 23.65 26.90 33.14
C THR A 465 22.26 26.48 33.55
N GLN A 466 21.44 25.97 32.63
CA GLN A 466 20.02 25.67 32.88
C GLN A 466 19.63 24.31 32.31
N ALA A 467 19.74 24.11 30.99
CA ALA A 467 19.21 22.88 30.39
C ALA A 467 20.03 21.63 30.77
N SER A 468 21.36 21.75 30.93
CA SER A 468 22.22 20.61 31.26
C SER A 468 21.92 20.04 32.65
N THR A 469 21.53 20.87 33.62
CA THR A 469 21.16 20.39 34.96
C THR A 469 19.86 19.59 34.91
N VAL A 470 18.90 20.01 34.09
CA VAL A 470 17.66 19.25 33.85
C VAL A 470 17.95 17.91 33.18
N PHE A 471 18.80 17.87 32.15
CA PHE A 471 19.16 16.59 31.49
C PHE A 471 20.05 15.67 32.34
N GLN A 472 20.63 16.18 33.42
CA GLN A 472 21.37 15.38 34.41
C GLN A 472 20.48 14.93 35.57
N SER A 473 19.30 15.55 35.77
CA SER A 473 18.34 15.14 36.78
C SER A 473 17.67 13.82 36.35
N CYS A 474 17.49 12.91 37.31
CA CYS A 474 16.93 11.58 37.06
C CYS A 474 15.42 11.47 37.33
N ASP A 475 14.83 12.44 38.02
CA ASP A 475 13.56 12.24 38.72
C ASP A 475 12.37 13.02 38.09
N GLU A 476 12.61 13.87 37.08
CA GLU A 476 11.60 14.75 36.48
C GLU A 476 11.44 14.54 34.97
N PHE A 477 10.88 13.39 34.56
CA PHE A 477 10.71 13.06 33.14
C PHE A 477 9.90 14.10 32.35
N GLU A 478 8.88 14.69 32.96
CA GLU A 478 8.08 15.74 32.31
C GLU A 478 8.92 16.99 32.01
N GLU A 479 9.78 17.39 32.96
CA GLU A 479 10.67 18.53 32.79
C GLU A 479 11.74 18.24 31.72
N VAL A 480 12.35 17.05 31.75
CA VAL A 480 13.31 16.58 30.74
C VAL A 480 12.70 16.60 29.33
N ILE A 481 11.48 16.09 29.16
CA ILE A 481 10.80 16.10 27.85
C ILE A 481 10.53 17.54 27.39
N THR A 482 10.16 18.41 28.33
CA THR A 482 9.80 19.81 28.07
C THR A 482 11.02 20.61 27.63
N TYR A 483 12.16 20.45 28.31
CA TYR A 483 13.45 21.03 27.90
C TYR A 483 14.00 20.36 26.64
N GLY A 484 13.85 19.06 26.47
CA GLY A 484 14.29 18.33 25.28
C GLY A 484 13.64 18.86 24.01
N LYS A 485 12.31 19.03 24.01
CA LYS A 485 11.55 19.64 22.91
C LYS A 485 12.01 21.07 22.62
N LEU A 486 12.23 21.86 23.67
CA LEU A 486 12.68 23.25 23.53
C LEU A 486 14.09 23.31 22.92
N MET A 487 15.02 22.45 23.36
CA MET A 487 16.36 22.37 22.81
C MET A 487 16.36 21.93 21.34
N ASP A 488 15.57 20.91 20.98
CA ASP A 488 15.40 20.51 19.58
C ASP A 488 14.92 21.70 18.73
N SER A 489 13.95 22.46 19.22
CA SER A 489 13.39 23.63 18.53
C SER A 489 14.45 24.73 18.37
N LEU A 490 15.12 25.12 19.46
CA LEU A 490 16.14 26.15 19.48
C LEU A 490 17.30 25.83 18.53
N LEU A 491 17.83 24.60 18.57
CA LEU A 491 18.94 24.18 17.71
C LEU A 491 18.53 24.18 16.24
N ASN A 492 17.33 23.68 15.93
CA ASN A 492 16.81 23.66 14.56
C ASN A 492 16.56 25.08 14.02
N HIS A 493 15.95 25.97 14.79
CA HIS A 493 15.70 27.34 14.37
C HIS A 493 16.98 28.16 14.26
N ALA A 494 17.94 27.98 15.17
CA ALA A 494 19.26 28.62 15.08
C ALA A 494 20.00 28.19 13.81
N LYS A 495 19.99 26.89 13.50
CA LYS A 495 20.58 26.36 12.26
C LYS A 495 19.91 26.94 11.02
N ARG A 496 18.58 26.95 10.97
CA ARG A 496 17.83 27.51 9.83
C ARG A 496 18.10 29.00 9.63
N LEU A 497 18.18 29.77 10.72
CA LEU A 497 18.56 31.18 10.66
C LEU A 497 19.96 31.34 10.07
N HIS A 498 20.93 30.58 10.59
CA HIS A 498 22.32 30.60 10.09
C HIS A 498 22.42 30.27 8.60
N ASP A 499 21.81 29.17 8.18
CA ASP A 499 21.81 28.74 6.78
C ASP A 499 21.14 29.79 5.87
N SER A 500 20.08 30.45 6.37
CA SER A 500 19.39 31.52 5.65
C SER A 500 20.25 32.77 5.50
N ILE A 501 20.99 33.15 6.54
CA ILE A 501 21.94 34.27 6.51
C ILE A 501 23.06 33.98 5.51
N ILE A 502 23.63 32.77 5.52
CA ILE A 502 24.68 32.37 4.56
C ILE A 502 24.17 32.51 3.13
N LYS A 503 22.97 32.01 2.84
CA LYS A 503 22.34 32.11 1.52
C LYS A 503 22.11 33.56 1.11
N PHE A 504 21.56 34.38 2.02
CA PHE A 504 21.35 35.80 1.80
C PHE A 504 22.67 36.54 1.50
N ASN A 505 23.73 36.28 2.28
CA ASN A 505 25.02 36.93 2.12
C ASN A 505 25.67 36.58 0.76
N LYS A 506 25.54 35.32 0.33
CA LYS A 506 26.05 34.80 -0.95
C LYS A 506 25.22 35.17 -2.18
N ALA A 507 24.02 35.74 -2.03
CA ALA A 507 23.14 36.08 -3.16
C ALA A 507 23.74 37.22 -4.01
N GLY A 508 24.18 36.95 -5.24
CA GLY A 508 24.93 37.91 -6.07
C GLY A 508 24.16 39.16 -6.53
N GLU A 509 22.82 39.11 -6.52
CA GLU A 509 21.94 40.14 -7.12
C GLU A 509 21.61 41.31 -6.18
N LEU A 510 22.06 41.27 -4.92
CA LEU A 510 21.74 42.28 -3.90
C LEU A 510 22.88 43.28 -3.69
N ASP A 511 22.50 44.55 -3.59
CA ASP A 511 23.39 45.68 -3.32
C ASP A 511 24.21 45.46 -2.02
N PRO A 512 25.56 45.54 -2.05
CA PRO A 512 26.40 45.25 -0.89
C PRO A 512 26.11 46.13 0.36
N PRO A 513 25.88 47.46 0.25
CA PRO A 513 25.38 48.29 1.35
C PRO A 513 24.09 47.77 2.00
N PHE A 514 23.11 47.36 1.20
CA PHE A 514 21.85 46.80 1.71
C PHE A 514 22.07 45.53 2.52
N LYS A 515 22.89 44.59 2.00
CA LYS A 515 23.25 43.37 2.73
C LYS A 515 23.91 43.69 4.07
N LYS A 516 24.86 44.63 4.07
CA LYS A 516 25.57 45.05 5.29
C LYS A 516 24.60 45.64 6.32
N TYR A 517 23.69 46.52 5.90
CA TYR A 517 22.70 47.12 6.78
C TYR A 517 21.75 46.08 7.39
N PHE A 518 21.26 45.15 6.57
CA PHE A 518 20.39 44.07 7.04
C PHE A 518 21.08 43.18 8.08
N LEU A 519 22.35 42.81 7.86
CA LEU A 519 23.11 41.98 8.81
C LEU A 519 23.38 42.71 10.14
N ILE A 520 23.69 44.01 10.10
CA ILE A 520 23.82 44.85 11.29
C ILE A 520 22.51 44.86 12.08
N GLU A 521 21.41 45.02 11.37
CA GLU A 521 20.12 45.15 12.02
C GLU A 521 19.61 43.81 12.59
N LEU A 522 19.90 42.70 11.91
CA LEU A 522 19.71 41.36 12.45
C LEU A 522 20.53 41.16 13.72
N GLN A 523 21.79 41.59 13.73
CA GLN A 523 22.66 41.57 14.92
C GLN A 523 22.06 42.38 16.06
N ASN A 524 21.59 43.61 15.80
CA ASN A 524 20.94 44.46 16.79
C ASN A 524 19.71 43.78 17.40
N ASN A 525 18.87 43.14 16.59
CA ASN A 525 17.68 42.42 17.04
C ASN A 525 18.02 41.20 17.90
N ILE A 526 19.08 40.45 17.54
CA ILE A 526 19.57 39.33 18.34
C ILE A 526 20.09 39.83 19.69
N VAL A 527 20.97 40.85 19.70
CA VAL A 527 21.55 41.43 20.91
C VAL A 527 20.46 41.99 21.82
N PHE A 528 19.50 42.74 21.28
CA PHE A 528 18.38 43.28 22.02
C PHE A 528 17.53 42.17 22.66
N SER A 529 17.25 41.10 21.92
CA SER A 529 16.49 39.96 22.43
C SER A 529 17.21 39.24 23.57
N ILE A 530 18.53 39.08 23.47
CA ILE A 530 19.38 38.53 24.54
C ILE A 530 19.44 39.47 25.76
N ALA A 531 19.44 40.79 25.54
CA ALA A 531 19.40 41.76 26.64
C ALA A 531 18.06 41.72 27.39
N CYS A 532 16.94 41.57 26.68
CA CYS A 532 15.63 41.30 27.29
C CYS A 532 15.62 39.98 28.06
N PHE A 533 16.29 38.95 27.53
CA PHE A 533 16.46 37.66 28.19
C PHE A 533 17.13 37.79 29.56
N LYS A 534 18.19 38.61 29.71
CA LYS A 534 18.85 38.82 31.02
C LYS A 534 17.87 39.25 32.13
N LYS A 535 16.82 40.01 31.82
CA LYS A 535 15.83 40.49 32.82
C LYS A 535 14.76 39.46 33.19
N ILE A 536 14.47 38.50 32.31
CA ILE A 536 13.42 37.48 32.51
C ILE A 536 14.02 36.17 33.07
N ASN A 537 15.25 35.86 32.66
CA ASN A 537 15.98 34.64 33.01
C ASN A 537 16.28 34.49 34.51
N GLU A 538 16.17 35.57 35.30
CA GLU A 538 16.29 35.50 36.77
C GLU A 538 15.02 34.96 37.46
N ARG A 539 13.88 34.92 36.76
CA ARG A 539 12.59 34.46 37.30
C ARG A 539 12.09 33.17 36.67
N ASP A 540 12.26 33.00 35.35
CA ASP A 540 11.82 31.82 34.60
C ASP A 540 12.70 31.59 33.36
N PRO A 541 13.79 30.81 33.49
CA PRO A 541 14.71 30.51 32.39
C PRO A 541 14.05 29.79 31.22
N TYR A 542 13.10 28.90 31.50
CA TYR A 542 12.40 28.11 30.48
C TYR A 542 11.52 29.01 29.62
N ARG A 543 10.69 29.86 30.24
CA ARG A 543 9.84 30.80 29.51
C ARG A 543 10.67 31.79 28.70
N ALA A 544 11.77 32.26 29.25
CA ALA A 544 12.68 33.16 28.54
C ALA A 544 13.28 32.49 27.28
N ALA A 545 13.60 31.20 27.35
CA ALA A 545 14.10 30.44 26.21
C ALA A 545 12.99 30.12 25.18
N GLN A 546 11.73 29.92 25.59
CA GLN A 546 10.58 29.83 24.67
C GLN A 546 10.37 31.14 23.89
N ASP A 547 10.42 32.28 24.57
CA ASP A 547 10.28 33.59 23.93
C ASP A 547 11.44 33.84 22.96
N MET A 548 12.65 33.39 23.31
CA MET A 548 13.81 33.45 22.42
C MET A 548 13.62 32.54 21.19
N ASP A 549 13.14 31.31 21.36
CA ASP A 549 12.85 30.38 20.25
C ASP A 549 11.88 31.00 19.24
N TYR A 550 10.78 31.58 19.73
CA TYR A 550 9.81 32.30 18.88
C TYR A 550 10.46 33.43 18.09
N LYS A 551 11.35 34.19 18.71
CA LYS A 551 12.08 35.28 18.04
C LYS A 551 13.05 34.74 16.98
N ILE A 552 13.81 33.68 17.27
CA ILE A 552 14.72 33.04 16.31
C ILE A 552 13.92 32.52 15.10
N GLN A 553 12.78 31.88 15.34
CA GLN A 553 11.90 31.38 14.28
C GLN A 553 11.41 32.52 13.36
N LYS A 554 11.00 33.65 13.95
CA LYS A 554 10.55 34.83 13.19
C LYS A 554 11.67 35.42 12.34
N LEU A 555 12.86 35.60 12.93
CA LEU A 555 14.05 36.09 12.23
C LEU A 555 14.48 35.13 11.11
N SER A 556 14.43 33.82 11.35
CA SER A 556 14.73 32.79 10.33
C SER A 556 13.77 32.88 9.16
N SER A 557 12.47 33.04 9.42
CA SER A 557 11.44 33.13 8.39
C SER A 557 11.64 34.36 7.51
N TRP A 558 11.91 35.53 8.11
CA TRP A 558 12.19 36.76 7.40
C TRP A 558 13.45 36.68 6.54
N THR A 559 14.53 36.15 7.12
CA THR A 559 15.80 35.98 6.40
C THR A 559 15.62 35.03 5.21
N THR A 560 14.82 33.98 5.35
CA THR A 560 14.51 33.03 4.27
C THR A 560 13.78 33.71 3.11
N ILE A 561 12.78 34.56 3.39
CA ILE A 561 12.03 35.27 2.35
C ILE A 561 12.95 36.21 1.56
N LEU A 562 13.79 36.96 2.28
CA LEU A 562 14.76 37.87 1.67
C LEU A 562 15.84 37.14 0.87
N ALA A 563 16.28 35.96 1.33
CA ALA A 563 17.25 35.13 0.62
C ALA A 563 16.70 34.55 -0.71
N ARG A 564 15.38 34.54 -0.91
CA ARG A 564 14.70 33.98 -2.09
C ARG A 564 14.36 35.02 -3.17
N GLY A 565 14.76 36.28 -3.02
CA GLY A 565 14.49 37.30 -4.05
C GLY A 565 13.10 37.95 -3.98
N ASN A 566 12.26 37.56 -3.00
CA ASN A 566 10.89 38.06 -2.88
C ASN A 566 10.84 39.40 -2.10
N TYR A 567 11.48 40.43 -2.66
CA TYR A 567 11.64 41.74 -2.00
C TYR A 567 10.35 42.58 -1.95
N LYS A 568 9.36 42.29 -2.81
CA LYS A 568 8.13 43.10 -2.95
C LYS A 568 7.09 42.86 -1.86
N THR A 569 7.20 41.78 -1.08
CA THR A 569 6.24 41.44 -0.01
C THR A 569 6.70 41.89 1.38
N ILE A 570 7.88 42.50 1.49
CA ILE A 570 8.44 42.99 2.74
C ILE A 570 8.64 44.50 2.61
N TYR A 571 7.56 45.28 2.77
CA TYR A 571 7.43 46.52 3.59
C TYR A 571 6.21 47.38 3.18
N PRO A 572 5.49 48.11 4.10
CA PRO A 572 5.81 48.44 5.49
C PRO A 572 4.64 48.35 6.51
N GLU A 573 4.75 47.39 7.45
CA GLU A 573 4.32 47.56 8.86
C GLU A 573 5.37 46.91 9.77
N SER A 574 5.98 45.81 9.30
CA SER A 574 7.22 45.20 9.82
C SER A 574 8.50 46.04 9.64
N ALA A 575 8.49 47.10 8.81
CA ALA A 575 9.62 48.03 8.64
C ALA A 575 9.80 49.00 9.79
N ARG A 576 8.71 49.32 10.49
CA ARG A 576 8.73 50.35 11.53
C ARG A 576 9.56 49.96 12.75
N MET A 577 9.70 48.66 13.04
CA MET A 577 10.58 48.18 14.11
C MET A 577 12.08 48.36 13.83
N PHE A 578 12.47 48.65 12.59
CA PHE A 578 13.87 48.91 12.23
C PHE A 578 14.28 50.38 12.37
N TYR A 579 13.33 51.28 12.66
CA TYR A 579 13.58 52.72 12.82
C TYR A 579 13.09 53.31 14.15
N GLU A 580 12.28 52.57 14.92
CA GLU A 580 11.94 52.96 16.28
C GLU A 580 12.77 52.14 17.28
N PRO A 581 13.67 52.78 18.07
CA PRO A 581 14.06 52.17 19.32
C PRO A 581 12.77 51.89 20.10
N PHE A 582 12.67 50.74 20.78
CA PHE A 582 11.60 50.48 21.75
C PHE A 582 11.75 51.44 22.96
N PHE A 583 11.47 52.72 22.73
CA PHE A 583 11.36 53.80 23.70
C PHE A 583 10.05 54.49 23.37
N ASN A 584 9.02 54.20 24.17
CA ASN A 584 7.90 55.11 24.29
C ASN A 584 7.97 55.72 25.70
N PRO A 585 8.61 56.90 25.88
CA PRO A 585 8.48 57.65 27.12
C PRO A 585 7.07 58.23 27.31
N GLN A 586 6.21 58.23 26.27
CA GLN A 586 4.93 58.94 26.30
C GLN A 586 3.74 58.14 26.88
N LYS A 587 4.00 57.07 27.63
CA LYS A 587 2.98 56.45 28.52
C LYS A 587 3.28 56.58 30.01
N ARG A 588 4.03 57.61 30.41
CA ARG A 588 4.05 58.08 31.82
C ARG A 588 3.47 59.48 32.07
N ASP A 589 3.14 60.27 31.06
CA ASP A 589 2.45 61.57 31.25
C ASP A 589 0.93 61.48 31.01
N ARG A 590 0.28 60.55 31.72
CA ARG A 590 -1.16 60.68 32.03
C ARG A 590 -1.44 60.96 33.51
N ASN A 591 -0.40 61.18 34.30
CA ASN A 591 -0.50 61.74 35.65
C ASN A 591 0.58 62.81 35.81
N GLN A 592 0.31 64.04 35.33
CA GLN A 592 0.76 65.34 35.85
C GLN A 592 0.87 66.38 34.71
N ASN A 593 -0.24 67.07 34.47
CA ASN A 593 -0.24 68.54 34.39
C ASN A 593 -1.65 69.04 34.66
N VAL A 594 -1.92 69.21 35.96
CA VAL A 594 -2.57 70.44 36.41
C VAL A 594 -1.49 71.52 36.35
N SER A 595 -1.86 72.68 35.79
CA SER A 595 -1.14 73.96 35.81
C SER A 595 -0.08 74.15 34.72
N GLN A 596 -0.45 74.90 33.68
CA GLN A 596 -0.05 76.30 33.55
C GLN A 596 -0.59 76.90 32.25
N TYR A 597 -1.63 77.72 32.36
CA TYR A 597 -1.88 78.82 31.44
C TYR A 597 -1.93 80.11 32.26
N GLU A 598 -1.15 81.08 31.76
CA GLU A 598 -1.39 82.52 31.80
C GLU A 598 -1.10 83.33 33.09
N LEU A 599 0.09 83.95 33.06
CA LEU A 599 0.33 85.26 33.66
C LEU A 599 -0.19 86.35 32.72
N GLY A 600 -1.12 87.18 33.22
CA GLY A 600 -1.34 88.51 32.66
C GLY A 600 -2.71 89.15 32.93
N GLY A 601 -2.84 89.88 34.05
CA GLY A 601 -3.68 91.10 34.09
C GLY A 601 -4.91 91.10 34.99
N TYR A 602 -4.75 91.71 36.17
CA TYR A 602 -5.70 92.48 36.98
C TYR A 602 -7.19 92.55 36.55
N SER A 603 -8.10 92.28 37.50
CA SER A 603 -8.94 93.34 38.15
C SER A 603 -10.29 92.84 38.67
N LYS A 604 -10.46 92.97 40.00
CA LYS A 604 -11.64 93.42 40.76
C LYS A 604 -12.99 92.66 40.74
N LYS A 605 -13.49 92.56 41.99
CA LYS A 605 -14.89 92.45 42.46
C LYS A 605 -15.52 91.07 42.25
N GLY A 606 -16.04 90.37 43.26
CA GLY A 606 -16.61 90.79 44.53
C GLY A 606 -18.10 90.42 44.54
N ARG A 607 -18.56 89.82 45.65
CA ARG A 607 -19.96 89.47 45.99
C ARG A 607 -20.51 88.29 45.17
N THR A 608 -21.22 87.32 45.74
CA THR A 608 -21.96 87.25 47.01
C THR A 608 -22.06 85.79 47.42
#